data_AF-A0A3B5XY37-F1
#
_entry.id   AF-A0A3B5XY37-F1
#
_cell.length_a   1.000
_cell.length_b   1.000
_cell.length_c   1.000
_cell.angle_alpha   90.00
_cell.angle_beta   90.00
_cell.angle_gamma   90.00
#
_symmetry.space_group_name_H-M   'P 1'
#
loop_
_entity.id
_entity.type
_entity.pdbx_description
1 polymer ?
#
loop_
_entity_poly.entity_id
_entity_poly.type
_entity_poly.pdbx_seq_one_letter_code
_entity_poly.pdbx_strand_id
1 'polypeptide(L)'
;MHMIRGKSQASVQSFREAVKFKRNSWQVWENYSKVALDTGNIRLTLEAIKMVLNLSVNKCFNVDLLDKVMTTLEEQATHLNDTQEAKSIGNTSDDSNKETRQSSQLLDIIGDILEQIVQNGASVPEICGLCARYHKSKGDLKKCSKALLNQVQYLKGSELCHDHKKFKKFAQASLQLCKFYMEISSTTGRKQELLLAEMHLKSSLKEAMDFVGSEEYQELAD
;
A
#
# COMPACT_ATOMS: atom_id res chain seq x y z
N MET A 1 20.27 10.79 -1.93
CA MET A 1 21.36 9.80 -1.83
C MET A 1 21.56 9.12 -3.19
N HIS A 2 22.68 9.35 -3.86
CA HIS A 2 22.98 8.89 -5.23
C HIS A 2 23.96 7.70 -5.25
N MET A 3 23.86 6.80 -4.28
CA MET A 3 24.72 5.62 -4.26
C MET A 3 24.07 4.50 -5.10
N ILE A 4 24.84 3.92 -6.03
CA ILE A 4 24.66 2.55 -6.56
C ILE A 4 23.74 2.35 -7.81
N ARG A 5 23.47 3.30 -8.71
CA ARG A 5 22.81 2.90 -10.00
C ARG A 5 23.62 1.89 -10.84
N GLY A 6 24.94 2.10 -10.98
CA GLY A 6 25.82 1.19 -11.73
C GLY A 6 26.18 -0.11 -10.99
N LYS A 7 26.32 -0.05 -9.65
CA LYS A 7 26.61 -1.23 -8.82
C LYS A 7 25.35 -2.11 -8.61
N SER A 8 24.15 -1.52 -8.71
CA SER A 8 22.88 -2.23 -8.48
C SER A 8 22.53 -3.13 -9.65
N GLN A 9 22.85 -2.73 -10.89
CA GLN A 9 22.63 -3.58 -12.07
C GLN A 9 23.53 -4.83 -12.10
N ALA A 10 24.80 -4.68 -11.72
CA ALA A 10 25.70 -5.83 -11.55
C ALA A 10 25.20 -6.76 -10.44
N SER A 11 24.72 -6.18 -9.33
CA SER A 11 24.10 -6.93 -8.23
C SER A 11 22.85 -7.69 -8.69
N VAL A 12 21.95 -7.07 -9.47
CA VAL A 12 20.78 -7.76 -10.07
C VAL A 12 21.24 -8.97 -10.88
N GLN A 13 22.28 -8.84 -11.70
CA GLN A 13 22.75 -9.97 -12.51
C GLN A 13 23.37 -11.07 -11.64
N SER A 14 24.15 -10.71 -10.60
CA SER A 14 24.69 -11.69 -9.64
C SER A 14 23.57 -12.43 -8.90
N PHE A 15 22.55 -11.73 -8.42
CA PHE A 15 21.41 -12.37 -7.75
C PHE A 15 20.53 -13.16 -8.73
N ARG A 16 20.40 -12.72 -9.99
CA ARG A 16 19.73 -13.49 -11.04
C ARG A 16 20.41 -14.83 -11.28
N GLU A 17 21.73 -14.89 -11.30
CA GLU A 17 22.44 -16.17 -11.35
C GLU A 17 22.25 -16.94 -10.03
N ALA A 18 22.33 -16.29 -8.88
CA ALA A 18 22.16 -16.95 -7.58
C ALA A 18 20.79 -17.63 -7.43
N VAL A 19 19.69 -16.99 -7.87
CA VAL A 19 18.36 -17.61 -7.84
C VAL A 19 18.27 -18.80 -8.80
N LYS A 20 19.05 -18.85 -9.90
CA LYS A 20 19.09 -20.04 -10.77
C LYS A 20 19.73 -21.25 -10.07
N PHE A 21 20.76 -21.03 -9.25
CA PHE A 21 21.45 -22.08 -8.49
C PHE A 21 20.72 -22.47 -7.20
N LYS A 22 20.08 -21.52 -6.53
CA LYS A 22 19.34 -21.72 -5.26
C LYS A 22 17.85 -21.40 -5.40
N ARG A 23 17.20 -21.99 -6.40
CA ARG A 23 15.78 -21.73 -6.75
C ARG A 23 14.81 -21.93 -5.60
N ASN A 24 15.12 -22.82 -4.66
CA ASN A 24 14.24 -23.17 -3.55
C ASN A 24 14.51 -22.38 -2.26
N SER A 25 15.46 -21.43 -2.27
CA SER A 25 15.75 -20.60 -1.09
C SER A 25 14.97 -19.30 -1.15
N TRP A 26 13.95 -19.18 -0.30
CA TRP A 26 13.16 -17.96 -0.20
C TRP A 26 14.04 -16.75 0.19
N GLN A 27 15.09 -16.93 1.00
CA GLN A 27 16.00 -15.84 1.39
C GLN A 27 16.77 -15.26 0.19
N VAL A 28 17.16 -16.11 -0.76
CA VAL A 28 17.85 -15.65 -1.98
C VAL A 28 16.90 -14.85 -2.86
N TRP A 29 15.65 -15.28 -2.97
CA TRP A 29 14.59 -14.52 -3.64
C TRP A 29 14.25 -13.21 -2.93
N GLU A 30 14.26 -13.18 -1.60
CA GLU A 30 14.03 -11.96 -0.82
C GLU A 30 15.16 -10.93 -1.01
N ASN A 31 16.40 -11.38 -1.11
CA ASN A 31 17.51 -10.49 -1.44
C ASN A 31 17.44 -10.00 -2.90
N TYR A 32 17.02 -10.88 -3.82
CA TYR A 32 16.82 -10.50 -5.22
C TYR A 32 15.71 -9.45 -5.38
N SER A 33 14.60 -9.56 -4.64
CA SER A 33 13.51 -8.57 -4.71
C SER A 33 13.96 -7.18 -4.23
N LYS A 34 14.75 -7.10 -3.15
CA LYS A 34 15.32 -5.84 -2.64
C LYS A 34 16.23 -5.17 -3.69
N VAL A 35 17.14 -5.93 -4.29
CA VAL A 35 18.07 -5.41 -5.30
C VAL A 35 17.34 -5.03 -6.60
N ALA A 36 16.32 -5.80 -7.01
CA ALA A 36 15.49 -5.46 -8.16
C ALA A 36 14.76 -4.12 -7.94
N LEU A 37 14.25 -3.88 -6.73
CA LEU A 37 13.60 -2.61 -6.38
C LEU A 37 14.61 -1.45 -6.42
N ASP A 38 15.83 -1.64 -5.91
CA ASP A 38 16.89 -0.62 -5.95
C ASP A 38 17.29 -0.22 -7.39
N THR A 39 17.06 -1.11 -8.38
CA THR A 39 17.22 -0.78 -9.82
C THR A 39 15.98 -0.18 -10.48
N GLY A 40 14.87 -0.04 -9.76
CA GLY A 40 13.59 0.41 -10.29
C GLY A 40 12.84 -0.66 -11.10
N ASN A 41 13.29 -1.93 -11.09
CA ASN A 41 12.61 -2.99 -11.82
C ASN A 41 11.46 -3.58 -10.99
N ILE A 42 10.32 -2.89 -11.02
CA ILE A 42 9.13 -3.25 -10.23
C ILE A 42 8.59 -4.63 -10.63
N ARG A 43 8.62 -4.99 -11.92
CA ARG A 43 8.17 -6.31 -12.39
C ARG A 43 8.97 -7.43 -11.75
N LEU A 44 10.30 -7.37 -11.83
CA LEU A 44 11.18 -8.37 -11.22
C LEU A 44 11.04 -8.40 -9.69
N THR A 45 10.81 -7.24 -9.08
CA THR A 45 10.56 -7.13 -7.64
C THR A 45 9.31 -7.92 -7.25
N LEU A 46 8.19 -7.71 -7.94
CA LEU A 46 6.92 -8.39 -7.67
C LEU A 46 7.00 -9.90 -7.95
N GLU A 47 7.65 -10.29 -9.04
CA GLU A 47 7.91 -11.72 -9.34
C GLU A 47 8.72 -12.39 -8.23
N ALA A 48 9.77 -11.73 -7.74
CA ALA A 48 10.59 -12.24 -6.66
C ALA A 48 9.82 -12.31 -5.33
N ILE A 49 8.98 -11.30 -5.00
CA ILE A 49 8.10 -11.34 -3.83
C ILE A 49 7.14 -12.53 -3.91
N LYS A 50 6.53 -12.78 -5.07
CA LYS A 50 5.64 -13.94 -5.28
C LYS A 50 6.38 -15.26 -5.05
N MET A 51 7.64 -15.36 -5.49
CA MET A 51 8.48 -16.52 -5.20
C MET A 51 8.77 -16.69 -3.71
N VAL A 52 9.05 -15.61 -2.98
CA VAL A 52 9.25 -15.65 -1.51
C VAL A 52 8.00 -16.19 -0.81
N LEU A 53 6.82 -15.69 -1.18
CA LEU A 53 5.55 -16.17 -0.62
C LEU A 53 5.34 -17.66 -0.89
N ASN A 54 5.50 -18.09 -2.14
CA ASN A 54 5.30 -19.49 -2.52
C ASN A 54 6.28 -20.44 -1.82
N LEU A 55 7.56 -20.09 -1.75
CA LEU A 55 8.59 -20.92 -1.14
C LEU A 55 8.55 -20.92 0.39
N SER A 56 8.04 -19.85 1.00
CA SER A 56 7.84 -19.76 2.45
C SER A 56 6.48 -20.29 2.92
N VAL A 57 5.64 -20.80 2.00
CA VAL A 57 4.26 -21.22 2.28
C VAL A 57 3.48 -20.09 2.95
N ASN A 58 3.60 -18.88 2.37
CA ASN A 58 2.94 -17.64 2.79
C ASN A 58 3.34 -17.13 4.18
N LYS A 59 4.42 -17.65 4.78
CA LYS A 59 4.89 -17.23 6.11
C LYS A 59 5.81 -16.01 6.08
N CYS A 60 6.47 -15.73 4.95
CA CYS A 60 7.44 -14.65 4.85
C CYS A 60 7.01 -13.63 3.79
N PHE A 61 6.91 -12.38 4.20
CA PHE A 61 6.74 -11.23 3.32
C PHE A 61 7.33 -9.99 4.01
N ASN A 62 7.71 -9.00 3.21
CA ASN A 62 8.31 -7.77 3.69
C ASN A 62 7.36 -6.60 3.44
N VAL A 63 6.75 -6.08 4.52
CA VAL A 63 5.77 -5.00 4.46
C VAL A 63 6.39 -3.72 3.90
N ASP A 64 7.60 -3.35 4.34
CA ASP A 64 8.29 -2.14 3.85
C ASP A 64 8.59 -2.21 2.35
N LEU A 65 8.89 -3.42 1.84
CA LEU A 65 9.12 -3.66 0.42
C LEU A 65 7.81 -3.50 -0.38
N LEU A 66 6.71 -4.07 0.11
CA LEU A 66 5.39 -3.93 -0.51
C LEU A 66 4.92 -2.47 -0.51
N ASP A 67 5.15 -1.75 0.58
CA ASP A 67 4.83 -0.33 0.72
C ASP A 67 5.58 0.54 -0.29
N LYS A 68 6.89 0.33 -0.46
CA LYS A 68 7.68 1.03 -1.47
C LYS A 68 7.22 0.74 -2.89
N VAL A 69 6.88 -0.51 -3.19
CA VAL A 69 6.35 -0.88 -4.51
C VAL A 69 5.00 -0.21 -4.76
N MET A 70 4.08 -0.26 -3.80
CA MET A 70 2.78 0.41 -3.90
C MET A 70 2.94 1.92 -4.13
N THR A 71 3.84 2.57 -3.40
CA THR A 71 4.15 4.00 -3.54
C THR A 71 4.67 4.32 -4.93
N THR A 72 5.60 3.51 -5.45
CA THR A 72 6.14 3.69 -6.80
C THR A 72 5.05 3.57 -7.87
N LEU A 73 4.09 2.65 -7.69
CA LEU A 73 2.97 2.48 -8.62
C LEU A 73 1.98 3.65 -8.59
N GLU A 74 1.71 4.20 -7.41
CA GLU A 74 0.87 5.40 -7.25
C GLU A 74 1.52 6.63 -7.88
N GLU A 75 2.82 6.85 -7.65
CA GLU A 75 3.58 7.94 -8.26
C GLU A 75 3.57 7.84 -9.80
N GLN A 76 3.76 6.65 -10.35
CA GLN A 76 3.67 6.43 -11.80
C GLN A 76 2.29 6.75 -12.36
N ALA A 77 1.22 6.43 -11.62
CA ALA A 77 -0.15 6.75 -12.03
C ALA A 77 -0.41 8.27 -12.05
N THR A 78 0.11 9.01 -11.06
CA THR A 78 -0.03 10.48 -11.03
C THR A 78 0.67 11.16 -12.21
N HIS A 79 1.91 10.75 -12.51
CA HIS A 79 2.67 11.31 -13.65
C HIS A 79 2.00 11.05 -15.00
N LEU A 80 1.32 9.91 -15.17
CA LEU A 80 0.58 9.61 -16.40
C LEU A 80 -0.62 10.56 -16.58
N ASN A 81 -1.33 10.88 -15.49
CA ASN A 81 -2.46 11.81 -15.54
C ASN A 81 -2.00 13.24 -15.88
N ASP A 82 -0.95 13.74 -15.22
CA ASP A 82 -0.38 15.07 -15.49
C ASP A 82 0.09 15.19 -16.96
N THR A 83 0.68 14.11 -17.48
CA THR A 83 1.18 14.06 -18.85
C THR A 83 0.05 14.02 -19.87
N GLN A 84 -1.09 13.38 -19.54
CA GLN A 84 -2.27 13.34 -20.41
C GLN A 84 -2.96 14.70 -20.50
N GLU A 85 -3.06 15.45 -19.40
CA GLU A 85 -3.62 16.81 -19.41
C GLU A 85 -2.76 17.78 -20.25
N ALA A 86 -1.42 17.63 -20.22
CA ALA A 86 -0.50 18.47 -21.01
C ALA A 86 -0.42 18.09 -22.51
N LYS A 87 -0.62 16.81 -22.87
CA LYS A 87 -0.43 16.29 -24.25
C LYS A 87 -1.67 16.37 -25.14
N SER A 88 -2.75 17.03 -24.70
CA SER A 88 -3.98 17.24 -25.49
C SER A 88 -3.78 17.96 -26.85
N ILE A 89 -2.55 18.43 -27.16
CA ILE A 89 -2.23 19.20 -28.38
C ILE A 89 -1.32 18.44 -29.39
N GLY A 90 -0.85 17.21 -29.13
CA GLY A 90 0.10 16.54 -30.05
C GLY A 90 0.05 15.01 -30.10
N ASN A 91 -0.21 14.46 -31.29
CA ASN A 91 -0.28 13.03 -31.62
C ASN A 91 0.93 12.21 -31.08
N THR A 92 0.76 11.53 -29.94
CA THR A 92 1.67 10.50 -29.41
C THR A 92 0.90 9.41 -28.62
N SER A 93 -0.18 8.85 -29.18
CA SER A 93 -1.10 7.96 -28.44
C SER A 93 -0.61 6.51 -28.21
N ASP A 94 0.40 6.04 -28.94
CA ASP A 94 0.74 4.61 -28.97
C ASP A 94 1.69 4.17 -27.84
N ASP A 95 2.48 5.09 -27.30
CA ASP A 95 3.45 4.83 -26.22
C ASP A 95 2.81 4.97 -24.83
N SER A 96 1.99 6.01 -24.64
CA SER A 96 1.23 6.23 -23.39
C SER A 96 0.26 5.09 -23.07
N ASN A 97 -0.33 4.49 -24.10
CA ASN A 97 -1.23 3.35 -23.94
C ASN A 97 -0.48 2.08 -23.46
N LYS A 98 0.79 1.91 -23.88
CA LYS A 98 1.63 0.79 -23.42
C LYS A 98 2.05 0.98 -21.97
N GLU A 99 2.47 2.17 -21.58
CA GLU A 99 2.86 2.49 -20.20
C GLU A 99 1.68 2.33 -19.24
N THR A 100 0.49 2.84 -19.60
CA THR A 100 -0.74 2.68 -18.82
C THR A 100 -1.10 1.21 -18.63
N ARG A 101 -1.03 0.41 -19.71
CA ARG A 101 -1.28 -1.04 -19.67
C ARG A 101 -0.27 -1.76 -18.78
N GLN A 102 1.01 -1.40 -18.86
CA GLN A 102 2.05 -1.99 -18.02
C GLN A 102 1.84 -1.65 -16.55
N SER A 103 1.56 -0.38 -16.22
CA SER A 103 1.25 0.05 -14.86
C SER A 103 0.04 -0.70 -14.29
N SER A 104 -1.04 -0.83 -15.07
CA SER A 104 -2.22 -1.62 -14.67
C SER A 104 -1.87 -3.09 -14.40
N GLN A 105 -1.02 -3.72 -15.22
CA GLN A 105 -0.60 -5.10 -15.01
C GLN A 105 0.23 -5.26 -13.74
N LEU A 106 1.12 -4.30 -13.42
CA LEU A 106 1.89 -4.34 -12.18
C LEU A 106 0.98 -4.15 -10.96
N LEU A 107 -0.03 -3.29 -11.09
CA LEU A 107 -1.06 -3.10 -10.07
C LEU A 107 -1.88 -4.38 -9.84
N ASP A 108 -2.18 -5.15 -10.90
CA ASP A 108 -2.84 -6.46 -10.76
C ASP A 108 -1.96 -7.46 -9.99
N ILE A 109 -0.65 -7.51 -10.30
CA ILE A 109 0.28 -8.44 -9.64
C ILE A 109 0.42 -8.13 -8.14
N ILE A 110 0.52 -6.86 -7.74
CA ILE A 110 0.55 -6.52 -6.31
C ILE A 110 -0.79 -6.81 -5.63
N GLY A 111 -1.91 -6.64 -6.34
CA GLY A 111 -3.23 -7.05 -5.89
C GLY A 111 -3.31 -8.54 -5.55
N ASP A 112 -2.85 -9.40 -6.48
CA ASP A 112 -2.79 -10.86 -6.27
C ASP A 112 -1.93 -11.22 -5.06
N ILE A 113 -0.79 -10.54 -4.88
CA ILE A 113 0.12 -10.77 -3.76
C ILE A 113 -0.55 -10.41 -2.43
N LEU A 114 -1.20 -9.25 -2.35
CA LEU A 114 -1.90 -8.79 -1.16
C LEU A 114 -3.07 -9.72 -0.81
N GLU A 115 -3.84 -10.15 -1.82
CA GLU A 115 -4.92 -11.12 -1.64
C GLU A 115 -4.39 -12.47 -1.13
N GLN A 116 -3.29 -12.97 -1.71
CA GLN A 116 -2.63 -14.19 -1.24
C GLN A 116 -2.21 -14.08 0.23
N ILE A 117 -1.64 -12.94 0.65
CA ILE A 117 -1.24 -12.71 2.05
C ILE A 117 -2.47 -12.75 2.97
N VAL A 118 -3.53 -12.01 2.64
CA VAL A 118 -4.75 -11.93 3.46
C VAL A 118 -5.45 -13.28 3.57
N GLN A 119 -5.57 -14.02 2.46
CA GLN A 119 -6.20 -15.35 2.44
C GLN A 119 -5.45 -16.39 3.30
N ASN A 120 -4.15 -16.19 3.53
CA ASN A 120 -3.34 -17.06 4.38
C ASN A 120 -3.32 -16.62 5.86
N GLY A 121 -4.22 -15.73 6.27
CA GLY A 121 -4.42 -15.33 7.67
C GLY A 121 -3.47 -14.23 8.15
N ALA A 122 -2.59 -13.70 7.30
CA ALA A 122 -1.78 -12.54 7.61
C ALA A 122 -2.62 -11.28 7.45
N SER A 123 -3.28 -10.88 8.54
CA SER A 123 -4.10 -9.68 8.58
C SER A 123 -3.64 -8.78 9.72
N VAL A 124 -2.67 -7.92 9.39
CA VAL A 124 -2.08 -6.91 10.27
C VAL A 124 -2.45 -5.51 9.76
N PRO A 125 -2.41 -4.47 10.61
CA PRO A 125 -2.77 -3.11 10.22
C PRO A 125 -2.08 -2.65 8.93
N GLU A 126 -0.79 -2.94 8.79
CA GLU A 126 0.01 -2.51 7.66
C GLU A 126 -0.45 -3.14 6.34
N ILE A 127 -0.83 -4.43 6.35
CA ILE A 127 -1.38 -5.12 5.17
C ILE A 127 -2.76 -4.56 4.82
N CYS A 128 -3.60 -4.28 5.82
CA CYS A 128 -4.90 -3.64 5.58
C CYS A 128 -4.75 -2.26 4.92
N GLY A 129 -3.77 -1.46 5.36
CA GLY A 129 -3.44 -0.17 4.73
C GLY A 129 -3.00 -0.32 3.27
N LEU A 130 -2.17 -1.33 2.96
CA LEU A 130 -1.76 -1.62 1.58
C LEU A 130 -2.94 -2.08 0.70
N CYS A 131 -3.83 -2.93 1.23
CA CYS A 131 -5.05 -3.32 0.53
C CYS A 131 -5.96 -2.12 0.25
N ALA A 132 -6.10 -1.19 1.19
CA ALA A 132 -6.88 0.03 0.99
C ALA A 132 -6.33 0.87 -0.16
N ARG A 133 -5.01 1.11 -0.18
CA ARG A 133 -4.31 1.82 -1.25
C ARG A 133 -4.48 1.16 -2.62
N TYR A 134 -4.32 -0.16 -2.67
CA TYR A 134 -4.58 -0.95 -3.89
C TYR A 134 -6.02 -0.76 -4.40
N HIS A 135 -7.02 -0.91 -3.53
CA HIS A 135 -8.42 -0.76 -3.93
C HIS A 135 -8.78 0.69 -4.31
N LYS A 136 -8.17 1.69 -3.66
CA LYS A 136 -8.30 3.10 -4.07
C LYS A 136 -7.75 3.31 -5.48
N SER A 137 -6.57 2.76 -5.79
CA SER A 137 -5.96 2.83 -7.12
C SER A 137 -6.78 2.13 -8.20
N LYS A 138 -7.54 1.08 -7.83
CA LYS A 138 -8.51 0.40 -8.71
C LYS A 138 -9.87 1.10 -8.81
N GLY A 139 -10.13 2.13 -8.01
CA GLY A 139 -11.42 2.80 -7.93
C GLY A 139 -12.53 2.00 -7.20
N ASP A 140 -12.17 0.92 -6.49
CA ASP A 140 -13.14 0.14 -5.70
C ASP A 140 -13.32 0.77 -4.30
N LEU A 141 -14.21 1.77 -4.25
CA LEU A 141 -14.48 2.54 -3.03
C LEU A 141 -14.98 1.68 -1.86
N LYS A 142 -15.74 0.61 -2.16
CA LYS A 142 -16.30 -0.29 -1.14
C LYS A 142 -15.21 -1.14 -0.52
N LYS A 143 -14.35 -1.76 -1.33
CA LYS A 143 -13.24 -2.56 -0.79
C LYS A 143 -12.19 -1.69 -0.10
N CYS A 144 -11.94 -0.48 -0.60
CA CYS A 144 -11.06 0.49 0.05
C CYS A 144 -11.55 0.84 1.47
N SER A 145 -12.81 1.29 1.59
CA SER A 145 -13.38 1.63 2.91
C SER A 145 -13.41 0.44 3.87
N LYS A 146 -13.69 -0.78 3.37
CA LYS A 146 -13.63 -1.99 4.18
C LYS A 146 -12.22 -2.31 4.68
N ALA A 147 -11.20 -2.13 3.85
CA ALA A 147 -9.81 -2.34 4.21
C ALA A 147 -9.31 -1.31 5.25
N LEU A 148 -9.64 -0.03 5.07
CA LEU A 148 -9.36 1.02 6.06
C LEU A 148 -10.04 0.76 7.40
N LEU A 149 -11.30 0.33 7.38
CA LEU A 149 -12.02 -0.04 8.60
C LEU A 149 -11.33 -1.22 9.33
N ASN A 150 -10.92 -2.25 8.59
CA ASN A 150 -10.18 -3.37 9.18
C ASN A 150 -8.84 -2.91 9.77
N GLN A 151 -8.12 -2.01 9.10
CA GLN A 151 -6.87 -1.43 9.61
C GLN A 151 -7.09 -0.76 10.97
N VAL A 152 -8.12 0.09 11.09
CA VAL A 152 -8.47 0.76 12.35
C VAL A 152 -8.84 -0.27 13.43
N GLN A 153 -9.61 -1.30 13.08
CA GLN A 153 -9.99 -2.36 14.02
C GLN A 153 -8.79 -3.13 14.58
N TYR A 154 -7.77 -3.42 13.77
CA TYR A 154 -6.54 -4.05 14.25
C TYR A 154 -5.75 -3.13 15.18
N LEU A 155 -5.71 -1.83 14.90
CA LEU A 155 -5.00 -0.85 15.73
C LEU A 155 -5.73 -0.56 17.05
N LYS A 156 -7.06 -0.71 17.08
CA LYS A 156 -7.90 -0.49 18.25
C LYS A 156 -7.67 -1.48 19.40
N GLY A 157 -6.95 -2.59 19.20
CA GLY A 157 -6.81 -3.70 20.17
C GLY A 157 -6.54 -3.28 21.63
N SER A 158 -6.75 -4.20 22.56
CA SER A 158 -6.86 -3.97 24.03
C SER A 158 -5.72 -3.23 24.73
N GLU A 159 -4.61 -2.94 24.05
CA GLU A 159 -3.45 -2.23 24.57
C GLU A 159 -3.36 -0.77 24.08
N LEU A 160 -4.37 -0.26 23.35
CA LEU A 160 -4.37 1.10 22.82
C LEU A 160 -4.18 2.16 23.91
N CYS A 161 -4.86 1.99 25.06
CA CYS A 161 -4.91 2.94 26.19
C CYS A 161 -3.57 3.27 26.84
N HIS A 162 -2.51 2.49 26.57
CA HIS A 162 -1.22 2.64 27.26
C HIS A 162 -0.03 2.77 26.31
N ASP A 163 -0.26 2.73 24.99
CA ASP A 163 0.81 2.82 24.00
C ASP A 163 0.55 3.99 23.05
N HIS A 164 1.22 5.11 23.34
CA HIS A 164 1.12 6.32 22.53
C HIS A 164 1.53 6.11 21.07
N LYS A 165 2.47 5.18 20.78
CA LYS A 165 2.84 4.88 19.38
C LYS A 165 1.73 4.13 18.65
N LYS A 166 1.06 3.18 19.33
CA LYS A 166 -0.13 2.52 18.77
C LYS A 166 -1.28 3.51 18.62
N PHE A 167 -1.49 4.39 19.59
CA PHE A 167 -2.49 5.45 19.51
C PHE A 167 -2.26 6.37 18.32
N LYS A 168 -1.02 6.84 18.11
CA LYS A 168 -0.66 7.64 16.93
C LYS A 168 -1.05 6.94 15.62
N LYS A 169 -0.70 5.66 15.46
CA LYS A 169 -1.10 4.88 14.28
C LYS A 169 -2.63 4.75 14.15
N PHE A 170 -3.33 4.49 15.25
CA PHE A 170 -4.79 4.38 15.29
C PHE A 170 -5.48 5.69 14.89
N ALA A 171 -5.03 6.82 15.44
CA ALA A 171 -5.56 8.14 15.13
C ALA A 171 -5.36 8.47 13.65
N GLN A 172 -4.15 8.25 13.13
CA GLN A 172 -3.84 8.43 11.71
C GLN A 172 -4.74 7.58 10.80
N ALA A 173 -4.91 6.29 11.11
CA ALA A 173 -5.78 5.40 10.33
C ALA A 173 -7.26 5.83 10.40
N SER A 174 -7.72 6.28 11.57
CA SER A 174 -9.07 6.79 11.77
C SER A 174 -9.34 8.06 10.97
N LEU A 175 -8.39 9.01 10.97
CA LEU A 175 -8.46 10.21 10.16
C LEU A 175 -8.46 9.91 8.66
N GLN A 176 -7.62 8.96 8.22
CA GLN A 176 -7.61 8.51 6.83
C GLN A 176 -8.96 7.92 6.41
N LEU A 177 -9.59 7.11 7.26
CA LEU A 177 -10.92 6.56 6.99
C LEU A 177 -11.98 7.66 6.88
N CYS A 178 -11.98 8.65 7.79
CA CYS A 178 -12.92 9.77 7.75
C CYS A 178 -12.74 10.63 6.51
N LYS A 179 -11.49 10.99 6.17
CA LYS A 179 -11.17 11.73 4.93
C LYS A 179 -11.66 10.97 3.70
N PHE A 180 -11.50 9.66 3.67
CA PHE A 180 -11.98 8.83 2.56
C PHE A 180 -13.51 8.79 2.48
N TYR A 181 -14.22 8.71 3.61
CA TYR A 181 -15.68 8.82 3.62
C TYR A 181 -16.16 10.19 3.13
N MET A 182 -15.48 11.27 3.50
CA MET A 182 -15.78 12.61 2.98
C MET A 182 -15.55 12.68 1.46
N GLU A 183 -14.46 12.11 0.94
CA GLU A 183 -14.16 12.00 -0.49
C GLU A 183 -15.28 11.24 -1.25
N ILE A 184 -15.74 10.10 -0.72
CA ILE A 184 -16.87 9.36 -1.31
C ILE A 184 -18.16 10.19 -1.30
N SER A 185 -18.45 10.89 -0.20
CA SER A 185 -19.62 11.73 -0.09
C SER A 185 -19.60 12.87 -1.11
N SER A 186 -18.47 13.57 -1.25
CA SER A 186 -18.29 14.65 -2.22
C SER A 186 -18.42 14.18 -3.66
N THR A 187 -17.91 12.98 -3.98
CA THR A 187 -17.95 12.43 -5.34
C THR A 187 -19.30 11.82 -5.72
N THR A 188 -19.99 11.20 -4.77
CA THR A 188 -21.26 10.51 -5.04
C THR A 188 -22.51 11.33 -4.68
N GLY A 189 -22.33 12.43 -3.95
CA GLY A 189 -23.41 13.26 -3.39
C GLY A 189 -24.19 12.60 -2.25
N ARG A 190 -23.74 11.44 -1.76
CA ARG A 190 -24.44 10.68 -0.72
C ARG A 190 -24.06 11.17 0.67
N LYS A 191 -25.06 11.33 1.54
CA LYS A 191 -24.88 11.75 2.94
C LYS A 191 -24.52 10.60 3.89
N GLN A 192 -24.69 9.35 3.44
CA GLN A 192 -24.49 8.18 4.29
C GLN A 192 -23.05 8.09 4.80
N GLU A 193 -22.09 8.37 3.95
CA GLU A 193 -20.66 8.30 4.25
C GLU A 193 -20.25 9.38 5.27
N LEU A 194 -20.88 10.55 5.25
CA LEU A 194 -20.66 11.58 6.30
C LEU A 194 -21.14 11.10 7.67
N LEU A 195 -22.29 10.42 7.74
CA LEU A 195 -22.77 9.84 9.00
C LEU A 195 -21.83 8.73 9.50
N LEU A 196 -21.26 7.92 8.59
CA LEU A 196 -20.26 6.92 8.94
C LEU A 196 -18.98 7.58 9.50
N ALA A 197 -18.50 8.66 8.88
CA ALA A 197 -17.36 9.43 9.37
C ALA A 197 -17.63 10.01 10.77
N GLU A 198 -18.79 10.65 10.96
CA GLU A 198 -19.17 11.25 12.25
C GLU A 198 -19.25 10.21 13.37
N MET A 199 -19.91 9.07 13.12
CA MET A 199 -19.99 7.97 14.09
C MET A 199 -18.60 7.40 14.40
N HIS A 200 -17.75 7.27 13.39
CA HIS A 200 -16.38 6.77 13.55
C HIS A 200 -15.54 7.71 14.42
N LEU A 201 -15.59 9.03 14.19
CA LEU A 201 -14.87 10.02 14.99
C LEU A 201 -15.34 10.01 16.44
N LYS A 202 -16.66 10.04 16.68
CA LYS A 202 -17.23 9.97 18.03
C LYS A 202 -16.78 8.72 18.77
N SER A 203 -16.78 7.57 18.10
CA SER A 203 -16.27 6.34 18.70
C SER A 203 -14.77 6.40 18.95
N SER A 204 -13.98 6.98 18.04
CA SER A 204 -12.53 7.07 18.16
C SER A 204 -12.10 7.97 19.30
N LEU A 205 -12.75 9.13 19.46
CA LEU A 205 -12.51 10.04 20.59
C LEU A 205 -12.80 9.39 21.93
N LYS A 206 -13.90 8.62 22.02
CA LYS A 206 -14.24 7.88 23.23
C LYS A 206 -13.19 6.83 23.61
N GLU A 207 -12.61 6.15 22.61
CA GLU A 207 -11.52 5.18 22.83
C GLU A 207 -10.18 5.85 23.15
N ALA A 208 -10.02 7.12 22.77
CA ALA A 208 -8.79 7.89 22.92
C ALA A 208 -8.74 8.76 24.18
N MET A 209 -9.68 8.61 25.12
CA MET A 209 -9.81 9.47 26.30
C MET A 209 -8.55 9.57 27.16
N ASP A 210 -7.72 8.53 27.18
CA ASP A 210 -6.44 8.54 27.90
C ASP A 210 -5.38 9.45 27.25
N PHE A 211 -5.66 9.97 26.05
CA PHE A 211 -4.74 10.75 25.22
C PHE A 211 -5.22 12.19 24.95
N VAL A 212 -6.21 12.71 25.69
CA VAL A 212 -6.80 14.05 25.48
C VAL A 212 -5.78 15.19 25.33
N GLY A 213 -4.61 15.09 25.96
CA GLY A 213 -3.54 16.10 25.88
C GLY A 213 -2.57 15.95 24.70
N SER A 214 -2.74 14.94 23.84
CA SER A 214 -1.85 14.69 22.69
C SER A 214 -2.29 15.45 21.43
N GLU A 215 -1.32 15.71 20.55
CA GLU A 215 -1.56 16.29 19.24
C GLU A 215 -2.53 15.43 18.42
N GLU A 216 -2.36 14.11 18.43
CA GLU A 216 -3.20 13.20 17.65
C GLU A 216 -4.65 13.13 18.16
N TYR A 217 -4.89 13.36 19.45
CA TYR A 217 -6.26 13.50 19.96
C TYR A 217 -6.90 14.79 19.49
N GLN A 218 -6.15 15.90 19.48
CA GLN A 218 -6.64 17.17 18.98
C GLN A 218 -7.00 17.07 17.49
N GLU A 219 -6.14 16.44 16.69
CA GLU A 219 -6.42 16.19 15.27
C GLU A 219 -7.69 15.34 15.05
N LEU A 220 -8.01 14.41 15.94
CA LEU A 220 -9.26 13.62 15.87
C LEU A 220 -10.51 14.42 16.29
N ALA A 221 -10.33 15.49 17.05
CA ALA A 221 -11.41 16.32 17.59
C ALA A 221 -11.77 17.50 16.66
N ASP A 222 -10.85 17.89 15.79
CA ASP A 222 -11.02 18.93 14.75
C ASP A 222 -11.83 18.43 13.53
#